data_AF-A0A382AZT2-F1
#
_entry.id   AF-A0A382AZT2-F1
#
_cell.length_a   1.000
_cell.length_b   1.000
_cell.length_c   1.000
_cell.angle_alpha   90.00
_cell.angle_beta   90.00
_cell.angle_gamma   90.00
#
_symmetry.space_group_name_H-M   'P 1'
#
loop_
_entity.id
_entity.type
_entity.pdbx_description
1 polymer ?
#
loop_
_entity_poly.entity_id
_entity_poly.type
_entity_poly.pdbx_seq_one_letter_code
_entity_poly.pdbx_strand_id
1 'polypeptide(L)'
;MVDWSAQEYHSVVHLPEEYTILDLSGGTWTPPKTEYSVGKYDEVRPNLYNTELFGGTRLIHMGIDIGGPVGTPCMAFADGEVSHFGYNPEPGDYGNVVIT
;
A
#
# COMPACT_ATOMS: atom_id res chain seq x y z
N MET A 1 8.85 9.50 -21.85
CA MET A 1 8.29 8.31 -21.16
C MET A 1 9.42 7.73 -20.33
N VAL A 2 9.17 7.36 -19.07
CA VAL A 2 10.22 6.75 -18.22
C VAL A 2 10.52 5.35 -18.75
N ASP A 3 11.80 5.03 -18.92
CA ASP A 3 12.24 3.68 -19.29
C ASP A 3 12.41 2.84 -18.02
N TRP A 4 11.33 2.16 -17.65
CA TRP A 4 11.29 1.28 -16.48
C TRP A 4 12.22 0.06 -16.62
N SER A 5 12.64 -0.31 -17.83
CA SER A 5 13.51 -1.47 -18.04
C SER A 5 14.99 -1.15 -17.83
N ALA A 6 15.35 0.13 -17.80
CA ALA A 6 16.73 0.61 -17.65
C ALA A 6 17.18 0.71 -16.18
N GLN A 7 16.33 0.36 -15.22
CA GLN A 7 16.61 0.46 -13.78
C GLN A 7 16.63 -0.93 -13.13
N GLU A 8 17.45 -1.10 -12.11
CA GLU A 8 17.41 -2.28 -11.26
C GLU A 8 16.42 -2.05 -10.11
N TYR A 9 15.46 -2.97 -9.98
CA TYR A 9 14.46 -2.91 -8.92
C TYR A 9 14.56 -4.12 -7.99
N HIS A 10 14.35 -3.87 -6.70
CA HIS A 10 14.31 -4.85 -5.63
C HIS A 10 12.92 -4.91 -5.01
N SER A 11 12.60 -6.04 -4.38
CA SER A 11 11.33 -6.20 -3.66
C SER A 11 11.31 -5.31 -2.42
N VAL A 12 10.27 -4.48 -2.27
CA VAL A 12 10.03 -3.70 -1.04
C VAL A 12 9.73 -4.61 0.15
N VAL A 13 9.09 -5.75 -0.08
CA VAL A 13 8.83 -6.81 0.90
C VAL A 13 9.07 -8.15 0.20
N HIS A 14 9.75 -9.07 0.87
CA HIS A 14 9.88 -10.44 0.41
C HIS A 14 8.58 -11.21 0.67
N LEU A 15 7.72 -11.28 -0.34
CA LEU A 15 6.46 -12.02 -0.26
C LEU A 15 6.69 -13.55 -0.38
N PRO A 16 5.90 -14.37 0.34
CA PRO A 16 5.85 -15.81 0.09
C PRO A 16 5.21 -16.11 -1.27
N GLU A 17 5.30 -17.36 -1.73
CA GLU A 17 4.64 -17.81 -2.96
C GLU A 17 3.11 -17.71 -2.87
N GLU A 18 2.54 -17.92 -1.68
CA GLU A 18 1.10 -17.87 -1.42
C GLU A 18 0.70 -16.63 -0.61
N TYR A 19 -0.14 -15.79 -1.21
CA TYR A 19 -0.74 -14.63 -0.55
C TYR A 19 -2.13 -14.34 -1.10
N THR A 20 -2.96 -13.67 -0.30
CA THR A 20 -4.34 -13.34 -0.67
C THR A 20 -4.35 -12.05 -1.47
N ILE A 21 -4.86 -12.08 -2.70
CA ILE A 21 -5.26 -10.84 -3.38
C ILE A 21 -6.59 -10.38 -2.77
N LEU A 22 -6.61 -9.18 -2.20
CA LEU A 22 -7.81 -8.58 -1.66
C LEU A 22 -8.72 -8.11 -2.80
N ASP A 23 -10.03 -8.34 -2.63
CA ASP A 23 -11.07 -7.68 -3.44
C ASP A 23 -11.86 -6.76 -2.52
N LEU A 24 -11.58 -5.46 -2.65
CA LEU A 24 -12.21 -4.42 -1.84
C LEU A 24 -13.24 -3.63 -2.65
N SER A 25 -13.55 -4.09 -3.87
CA SER A 25 -14.51 -3.44 -4.76
C SER A 25 -15.96 -3.49 -4.26
N GLY A 26 -16.28 -4.46 -3.40
CA GLY A 26 -17.55 -4.53 -2.68
C GLY A 26 -17.66 -3.55 -1.50
N GLY A 27 -16.59 -2.81 -1.18
CA GLY A 27 -16.56 -1.82 -0.11
C GLY A 27 -16.64 -2.38 1.30
N THR A 28 -16.25 -3.65 1.46
CA THR A 28 -16.13 -4.31 2.74
C THR A 28 -14.76 -4.95 2.84
N TRP A 29 -14.16 -4.86 4.02
CA TRP A 29 -12.92 -5.57 4.31
C TRP A 29 -13.25 -6.91 4.96
N THR A 30 -12.66 -7.97 4.43
CA THR A 30 -12.71 -9.31 5.05
C THR A 30 -11.28 -9.73 5.35
N PRO A 31 -11.04 -10.40 6.50
CA PRO A 31 -9.72 -10.90 6.83
C PRO A 31 -9.18 -11.81 5.70
N PRO A 32 -7.92 -11.62 5.26
CA PRO A 32 -7.31 -12.49 4.26
C PRO A 32 -7.17 -13.92 4.77
N LYS A 33 -7.09 -14.89 3.85
CA LYS A 33 -6.94 -16.32 4.20
C LYS A 33 -5.50 -16.69 4.55
N THR A 34 -4.56 -15.84 4.15
CA THR A 34 -3.11 -16.02 4.29
C THR A 34 -2.54 -14.90 5.15
N GLU A 35 -1.35 -15.12 5.70
CA GLU A 35 -0.65 -14.15 6.54
C GLU A 35 -0.25 -12.88 5.78
N TYR A 36 0.10 -13.03 4.49
CA TYR A 36 0.38 -11.93 3.59
C TYR A 36 -0.79 -11.69 2.64
N SER A 37 -0.99 -10.44 2.24
CA SER A 37 -2.03 -10.07 1.28
C SER A 37 -1.62 -8.90 0.42
N VAL A 38 -2.20 -8.78 -0.78
CA VAL A 38 -1.96 -7.65 -1.68
C VAL A 38 -3.27 -6.95 -2.05
N GLY A 39 -3.32 -5.63 -1.86
CA GLY A 39 -4.37 -4.76 -2.35
C GLY A 39 -3.99 -4.15 -3.71
N LYS A 40 -4.91 -4.16 -4.68
CA LYS A 40 -4.62 -3.76 -6.07
C LYS A 40 -4.53 -2.23 -6.25
N TYR A 41 -3.71 -1.81 -7.20
CA TYR A 41 -3.72 -0.46 -7.77
C TYR A 41 -4.96 -0.23 -8.64
N ASP A 42 -5.44 1.01 -8.67
CA ASP A 42 -6.61 1.45 -9.47
C ASP A 42 -7.90 0.70 -9.13
N GLU A 43 -7.99 0.15 -7.92
CA GLU A 43 -9.22 -0.48 -7.43
C GLU A 43 -10.19 0.57 -6.91
N VAL A 44 -11.44 0.54 -7.39
CA VAL A 44 -12.55 1.32 -6.83
C VAL A 44 -12.99 0.66 -5.52
N ARG A 45 -12.80 1.33 -4.39
CA ARG A 45 -13.08 0.82 -3.03
C ARG A 45 -14.15 1.66 -2.34
N PRO A 46 -15.45 1.40 -2.60
CA PRO A 46 -16.52 2.14 -1.94
C PRO A 46 -16.44 1.98 -0.42
N ASN A 47 -16.88 2.97 0.34
CA ASN A 47 -16.93 2.92 1.80
C ASN A 47 -15.60 2.67 2.53
N LEU A 48 -14.42 2.76 1.89
CA LEU A 48 -13.13 2.58 2.59
C LEU A 48 -12.40 3.89 2.90
N TYR A 49 -12.82 5.01 2.31
CA TYR A 49 -12.21 6.33 2.50
C TYR A 49 -13.24 7.31 3.11
N ASN A 50 -13.72 7.01 4.31
CA ASN A 50 -14.84 7.73 4.93
C ASN A 50 -14.45 8.77 5.98
N THR A 51 -13.17 8.90 6.33
CA THR A 51 -12.73 9.92 7.28
C THR A 51 -12.81 11.31 6.64
N GLU A 52 -12.86 12.37 7.46
CA GLU A 52 -12.96 13.75 6.98
C GLU A 52 -11.82 14.13 6.03
N LEU A 53 -10.64 13.52 6.21
CA LEU A 53 -9.45 13.67 5.36
C LEU A 53 -9.75 13.46 3.87
N PHE A 54 -10.70 12.58 3.54
CA PHE A 54 -10.99 12.18 2.17
C PHE A 54 -12.12 12.98 1.52
N GLY A 55 -12.79 13.87 2.25
CA GLY A 55 -13.82 14.76 1.73
C GLY A 55 -15.01 14.04 1.06
N GLY A 56 -15.22 12.75 1.36
CA GLY A 56 -16.35 11.95 0.89
C GLY A 56 -16.39 11.62 -0.61
N THR A 57 -15.33 11.93 -1.37
CA THR A 57 -15.32 11.75 -2.84
C THR A 57 -14.27 10.74 -3.32
N ARG A 58 -13.34 10.33 -2.46
CA ARG A 58 -12.26 9.42 -2.84
C ARG A 58 -12.72 7.98 -2.77
N LEU A 59 -12.48 7.25 -3.85
CA LEU A 59 -12.84 5.83 -3.98
C LEU A 59 -11.71 5.01 -4.62
N ILE A 60 -10.83 5.65 -5.39
CA ILE A 60 -9.77 4.95 -6.12
C ILE A 60 -8.56 4.74 -5.21
N HIS A 61 -8.06 3.50 -5.17
CA HIS A 61 -6.82 3.18 -4.51
C HIS A 61 -5.62 3.59 -5.38
N MET A 62 -4.94 4.66 -4.98
CA MET A 62 -3.80 5.26 -5.68
C MET A 62 -2.45 4.65 -5.26
N GLY A 63 -2.42 3.35 -4.96
CA GLY A 63 -1.24 2.64 -4.49
C GLY A 63 -1.39 1.13 -4.60
N ILE A 64 -0.43 0.40 -4.05
CA ILE A 64 -0.52 -1.04 -3.84
C ILE A 64 -0.33 -1.28 -2.35
N ASP A 65 -1.19 -2.09 -1.75
CA ASP A 65 -1.03 -2.49 -0.36
C ASP A 65 -0.27 -3.80 -0.31
N ILE A 66 0.75 -3.89 0.54
CA ILE A 66 1.39 -5.15 0.89
C ILE A 66 1.15 -5.38 2.39
N GLY A 67 0.19 -6.24 2.70
CA GLY A 67 -0.14 -6.65 4.07
C GLY A 67 0.72 -7.83 4.51
N GLY A 68 1.14 -7.82 5.78
CA GLY A 68 1.90 -8.89 6.42
C GLY A 68 1.99 -8.71 7.94
N PRO A 69 2.72 -9.60 8.64
CA PRO A 69 2.89 -9.51 10.09
C PRO A 69 3.56 -8.22 10.55
N VAL A 70 3.23 -7.79 11.77
CA VAL A 70 3.95 -6.70 12.43
C VAL A 70 5.43 -7.06 12.56
N GLY A 71 6.31 -6.14 12.16
CA GLY A 71 7.76 -6.36 12.15
C GLY A 71 8.31 -6.93 10.84
N THR A 72 7.47 -7.16 9.82
CA THR A 72 7.93 -7.47 8.47
C THR A 72 8.87 -6.35 7.99
N PRO A 73 10.11 -6.66 7.57
CA PRO A 73 11.01 -5.65 7.05
C PRO A 73 10.46 -4.98 5.78
N CYS A 74 10.75 -3.70 5.60
CA CYS A 74 10.49 -2.95 4.35
C CYS A 74 11.84 -2.45 3.79
N MET A 75 12.13 -2.74 2.52
CA MET A 75 13.38 -2.41 1.83
C MET A 75 13.15 -1.28 0.81
N ALA A 76 14.21 -0.56 0.48
CA ALA A 76 14.20 0.31 -0.69
C ALA A 76 14.10 -0.53 -1.97
N PHE A 77 13.27 -0.12 -2.92
CA PHE A 77 13.10 -0.83 -4.20
C PHE A 77 14.15 -0.46 -5.24
N ALA A 78 14.91 0.62 -5.01
CA ALA A 78 16.00 1.09 -5.85
C ALA A 78 16.93 1.98 -5.02
N ASP A 79 18.10 2.30 -5.54
CA ASP A 79 18.97 3.32 -4.97
C ASP A 79 18.27 4.69 -5.00
N GLY A 80 18.41 5.46 -3.92
CA GLY A 80 17.78 6.77 -3.78
C GLY A 80 18.13 7.44 -2.46
N GLU A 81 17.53 8.61 -2.22
CA GLU A 81 17.72 9.38 -1.00
C GLU A 81 16.38 9.53 -0.28
N VAL A 82 16.34 9.36 1.04
CA VAL A 82 15.14 9.67 1.81
C VAL A 82 14.94 11.18 1.82
N SER A 83 13.89 11.64 1.13
CA SER A 83 13.51 13.05 1.13
C SER A 83 12.76 13.43 2.41
N HIS A 84 11.87 12.57 2.90
CA HIS A 84 11.04 12.82 4.07
C HIS A 84 10.75 11.53 4.83
N PHE A 85 10.60 11.64 6.15
CA PHE A 85 10.11 10.57 7.01
C PHE A 85 9.36 11.17 8.21
N GLY A 86 8.42 10.44 8.77
CA GLY A 86 7.63 10.96 9.89
C GLY A 86 6.42 10.11 10.25
N TYR A 87 5.49 10.71 10.99
CA TYR A 87 4.23 10.12 11.40
C TYR A 87 3.08 11.09 11.12
N ASN A 88 2.10 10.66 10.33
CA ASN A 88 0.87 11.39 10.01
C ASN A 88 -0.24 10.91 10.96
N PRO A 89 -0.67 11.72 11.95
CA PRO A 89 -1.54 11.27 13.03
C PRO A 89 -3.04 11.29 12.69
N GLU A 90 -3.44 11.93 11.58
CA GLU A 90 -4.85 12.12 11.26
C GLU A 90 -5.57 10.80 10.97
N PRO A 91 -6.83 10.62 11.40
CA PRO A 91 -7.59 9.40 11.15
C PRO A 91 -7.69 9.06 9.65
N GLY A 92 -7.20 7.87 9.29
CA GLY A 92 -7.17 7.38 7.91
C GLY A 92 -5.96 7.84 7.09
N ASP A 93 -5.06 8.64 7.64
CA ASP A 93 -3.80 9.00 6.99
C ASP A 93 -2.79 7.84 7.05
N TYR A 94 -1.62 8.01 6.43
CA TYR A 94 -0.61 6.98 6.20
C TYR A 94 0.14 6.50 7.45
N GLY A 95 -0.06 7.12 8.62
CA GLY A 95 0.69 6.76 9.82
C GLY A 95 2.19 7.00 9.65
N ASN A 96 3.02 5.98 9.92
CA ASN A 96 4.48 6.10 9.77
C ASN A 96 4.87 6.03 8.29
N VAL A 97 5.65 7.02 7.82
CA VAL A 97 6.00 7.17 6.41
C VAL A 97 7.50 7.37 6.21
N VAL A 98 7.99 6.88 5.07
CA VAL A 98 9.30 7.18 4.49
C VAL A 98 9.08 7.45 3.00
N ILE A 99 9.63 8.54 2.49
CA ILE A 99 9.50 8.98 1.09
C ILE A 99 10.91 9.10 0.51
N THR A 100 11.17 8.34 -0.56
CA THR A 100 12.43 8.30 -1.31
C THR A 100 12.26 8.93 -2.68
#